data_AF-A0A914DMT3-F1
#
_entry.id   AF-A0A914DMT3-F1
#
_cell.length_a   1.000
_cell.length_b   1.000
_cell.length_c   1.000
_cell.angle_alpha   90.00
_cell.angle_beta   90.00
_cell.angle_gamma   90.00
#
_symmetry.space_group_name_H-M   'P 1'
#
loop_
_entity.id
_entity.type
_entity.pdbx_description
1 polymer ?
#
loop_
_entity_poly.entity_id
_entity_poly.type
_entity_poly.pdbx_seq_one_letter_code
_entity_poly.pdbx_strand_id
1 'polypeptide(L)'
;MENFFQKICNSFSEVDQCLANCESNRKGSTLAIRQTYSGLRYICIDEKSDFFNVLPCLAEYEPSAMVKCRNEINQSHVTTSQFTESIVNREIHNIKPKFRDLCKDLSIMIKCMEPVIRNGCGDKPTDMMLKFISLEFASFEQLYSQLGFSEPLPSP
;
A
#
# COMPACT_ATOMS: atom_id res chain seq x y z
N MET A 1 -6.91 -16.23 -3.85
CA MET A 1 -6.71 -14.77 -3.70
C MET A 1 -8.02 -14.06 -3.36
N GLU A 2 -9.10 -14.29 -4.10
CA GLU A 2 -10.43 -13.67 -3.87
C GLU A 2 -10.99 -13.84 -2.44
N ASN A 3 -11.02 -15.07 -1.91
CA ASN A 3 -11.48 -15.34 -0.53
C ASN A 3 -10.67 -14.61 0.56
N PHE A 4 -9.41 -14.27 0.29
CA PHE A 4 -8.56 -13.53 1.22
C PHE A 4 -8.98 -12.06 1.25
N PHE A 5 -9.08 -11.42 0.07
CA PHE A 5 -9.53 -10.03 -0.02
C PHE A 5 -10.98 -9.87 0.46
N GLN A 6 -11.85 -10.85 0.24
CA GLN A 6 -13.21 -10.82 0.79
C GLN A 6 -13.21 -10.77 2.33
N LYS A 7 -12.36 -11.58 2.98
CA LYS A 7 -12.21 -11.54 4.45
C LYS A 7 -11.65 -10.22 4.93
N ILE A 8 -10.62 -9.70 4.26
CA ILE A 8 -10.05 -8.37 4.58
C ILE A 8 -11.12 -7.29 4.48
N CYS A 9 -11.88 -7.25 3.38
CA CYS A 9 -12.88 -6.22 3.18
C CYS A 9 -14.04 -6.33 4.15
N ASN A 10 -14.43 -7.53 4.56
CA ASN A 10 -15.44 -7.72 5.59
C ASN A 10 -14.95 -7.19 6.94
N SER A 11 -13.75 -7.59 7.38
CA SER A 11 -13.16 -7.10 8.64
C SER A 11 -12.91 -5.60 8.62
N PHE A 12 -12.48 -5.05 7.49
CA PHE A 12 -12.25 -3.62 7.33
C PHE A 12 -13.55 -2.81 7.42
N SER A 13 -14.64 -3.32 6.85
CA SER A 13 -15.95 -2.66 6.92
C SER A 13 -16.42 -2.47 8.37
N GLU A 14 -16.16 -3.46 9.23
CA GLU A 14 -16.46 -3.37 10.67
C GLU A 14 -15.64 -2.26 11.36
N VAL A 15 -14.36 -2.13 11.00
CA VAL A 15 -13.45 -1.09 11.52
C VAL A 15 -13.87 0.30 11.05
N ASP A 16 -14.20 0.48 9.77
CA ASP A 16 -14.63 1.78 9.24
C ASP A 16 -15.95 2.24 9.88
N GLN A 17 -16.89 1.30 10.10
CA GLN A 17 -18.14 1.58 10.81
C GLN A 17 -17.89 1.97 12.28
N CYS A 18 -16.98 1.28 12.97
CA CYS A 18 -16.57 1.66 14.32
C CYS A 18 -16.00 3.08 14.38
N LEU A 19 -15.18 3.45 13.39
CA LEU A 19 -14.59 4.79 13.30
C LEU A 19 -15.63 5.86 12.96
N ALA A 20 -16.61 5.55 12.11
CA ALA A 20 -17.75 6.44 11.85
C ALA A 20 -18.56 6.71 13.13
N ASN A 21 -18.78 5.69 13.96
CA ASN A 21 -19.46 5.85 15.25
C ASN A 21 -18.63 6.64 16.27
N CYS A 22 -17.30 6.54 16.21
CA CYS A 22 -16.40 7.37 17.00
C CYS A 22 -16.49 8.86 16.59
N GLU A 23 -16.60 9.15 15.29
CA GLU A 23 -16.76 10.52 14.76
C GLU A 23 -18.01 11.23 15.25
N SER A 24 -19.14 10.52 15.27
CA SER A 24 -20.39 11.08 15.78
C SER A 24 -20.28 11.54 17.24
N ASN A 25 -19.31 11.00 18.00
CA ASN A 25 -19.06 11.31 19.40
C ASN A 25 -17.90 12.30 19.63
N ARG A 26 -16.96 12.44 18.67
CA ARG A 26 -15.83 13.38 18.71
C ARG A 26 -15.54 13.93 17.31
N LYS A 27 -15.90 15.19 17.07
CA LYS A 27 -15.62 15.88 15.79
C LYS A 27 -14.10 16.02 15.58
N GLY A 28 -13.53 15.23 14.66
CA GLY A 28 -12.23 15.50 14.04
C GLY A 28 -11.05 14.58 14.36
N SER A 29 -11.15 13.63 15.30
CA SER A 29 -9.99 12.82 15.73
C SER A 29 -9.67 11.58 14.87
N THR A 30 -10.55 11.22 13.94
CA THR A 30 -10.54 9.96 13.18
C THR A 30 -10.13 10.15 11.71
N LEU A 31 -10.12 11.38 11.20
CA LEU A 31 -9.71 11.67 9.81
C LEU A 31 -8.28 11.21 9.56
N ALA A 32 -7.39 11.51 10.51
CA ALA A 32 -6.00 11.06 10.50
C ALA A 32 -5.88 9.54 10.52
N ILE A 33 -6.74 8.85 11.29
CA ILE A 33 -6.78 7.38 11.34
C ILE A 33 -7.28 6.82 10.00
N ARG A 34 -8.32 7.42 9.42
CA ARG A 34 -8.86 7.06 8.10
C ARG A 34 -7.84 7.13 6.99
N GLN A 35 -6.95 8.10 7.06
CA GLN A 35 -5.90 8.25 6.07
C GLN A 35 -4.77 7.19 6.20
N THR A 36 -4.63 6.53 7.36
CA THR A 36 -3.62 5.46 7.55
C THR A 36 -3.97 4.13 6.88
N TYR A 37 -5.19 3.97 6.36
CA TYR A 37 -5.63 2.75 5.66
C TYR A 37 -6.29 3.07 4.31
N SER A 38 -5.86 4.16 3.67
CA SER A 38 -6.49 4.70 2.47
C SER A 38 -6.55 3.68 1.32
N GLY A 39 -5.56 2.79 1.18
CA GLY A 39 -5.58 1.75 0.16
C GLY A 39 -6.64 0.68 0.44
N LEU A 40 -6.78 0.20 1.68
CA LEU A 40 -7.86 -0.72 2.05
C LEU A 40 -9.25 -0.11 1.85
N ARG A 41 -9.44 1.17 2.21
CA ARG A 41 -10.69 1.88 1.92
C ARG A 41 -11.01 1.89 0.43
N TYR A 42 -10.00 2.18 -0.39
CA TYR A 42 -10.14 2.20 -1.83
C TYR A 42 -10.61 0.84 -2.38
N ILE A 43 -9.96 -0.27 -2.03
CA ILE A 43 -10.32 -1.60 -2.57
C ILE A 43 -11.53 -2.27 -1.90
N CYS A 44 -11.89 -1.86 -0.68
CA CYS A 44 -12.95 -2.52 0.09
C CYS A 44 -14.24 -1.73 0.22
N ILE A 45 -14.21 -0.42 -0.03
CA ILE A 45 -15.38 0.47 0.05
C ILE A 45 -15.57 1.20 -1.27
N ASP A 46 -14.60 2.02 -1.67
CA ASP A 46 -14.82 3.00 -2.75
C ASP A 46 -14.92 2.32 -4.14
N GLU A 47 -13.98 1.41 -4.46
CA GLU A 47 -13.89 0.71 -5.74
C GLU A 47 -14.07 -0.81 -5.61
N LYS A 48 -14.79 -1.27 -4.58
CA LYS A 48 -14.91 -2.69 -4.25
C LYS A 48 -15.31 -3.54 -5.46
N SER A 49 -16.40 -3.19 -6.14
CA SER A 49 -16.89 -3.98 -7.27
C SER A 49 -15.85 -4.05 -8.38
N ASP A 50 -15.21 -2.93 -8.71
CA ASP A 50 -14.21 -2.88 -9.76
C ASP A 50 -12.95 -3.65 -9.39
N PHE A 51 -12.53 -3.60 -8.13
CA PHE A 51 -11.42 -4.40 -7.61
C PHE A 51 -11.68 -5.91 -7.75
N PHE A 52 -12.83 -6.40 -7.30
CA PHE A 52 -13.16 -7.82 -7.42
C PHE A 52 -13.35 -8.26 -8.88
N ASN A 53 -13.74 -7.35 -9.78
CA ASN A 53 -13.79 -7.63 -11.21
C ASN A 53 -12.40 -7.79 -11.85
N VAL A 54 -11.40 -7.03 -11.41
CA VAL A 54 -10.03 -7.10 -11.97
C VAL A 54 -9.13 -8.12 -11.27
N LEU A 55 -9.44 -8.47 -10.03
CA LEU A 55 -8.65 -9.36 -9.18
C LEU A 55 -8.32 -10.72 -9.82
N PRO A 56 -9.22 -11.40 -10.55
CA PRO A 56 -8.90 -12.67 -11.20
C PRO A 56 -7.72 -12.54 -12.17
N CYS A 57 -7.66 -11.48 -12.97
CA CYS A 57 -6.56 -11.27 -13.92
C CYS A 57 -5.25 -10.94 -13.18
N LEU A 58 -5.32 -10.08 -12.16
CA LEU A 58 -4.13 -9.77 -11.35
C LEU A 58 -3.56 -11.03 -10.70
N ALA A 59 -4.42 -11.94 -10.21
CA ALA A 59 -4.01 -13.21 -9.64
C ALA A 59 -3.41 -14.17 -10.68
N GLU A 60 -3.91 -14.15 -11.92
CA GLU A 60 -3.38 -14.96 -13.02
C GLU A 60 -1.97 -14.51 -13.44
N TYR A 61 -1.73 -13.20 -13.48
CA TYR A 61 -0.46 -12.62 -13.93
C TYR A 61 0.57 -12.39 -12.81
N GLU A 62 0.18 -12.51 -11.54
CA GLU A 62 1.09 -12.42 -10.40
C GLU A 62 2.33 -13.33 -10.57
N PRO A 63 2.20 -14.65 -10.86
CA PRO A 63 3.38 -15.51 -10.99
C PRO A 63 4.33 -15.07 -12.12
N SER A 64 3.78 -14.60 -13.24
CA SER A 64 4.59 -14.08 -14.35
C SER A 64 5.36 -12.82 -13.95
N ALA A 65 4.72 -11.91 -13.20
CA ALA A 65 5.38 -10.74 -12.65
C ALA A 65 6.46 -11.14 -11.63
N MET A 66 6.18 -12.11 -10.75
CA MET A 66 7.12 -12.61 -9.74
C MET A 66 8.38 -13.24 -10.36
N VAL A 67 8.24 -13.96 -11.47
CA VAL A 67 9.39 -14.53 -12.19
C VAL A 67 10.19 -13.45 -12.90
N LYS A 68 9.52 -12.55 -13.63
CA LYS A 68 10.17 -11.56 -14.47
C LYS A 68 10.86 -10.45 -13.67
N CYS A 69 10.28 -10.06 -12.54
CA CYS A 69 10.75 -8.99 -11.67
C CYS A 69 11.40 -9.50 -10.38
N ARG A 70 11.86 -10.75 -10.38
CA ARG A 70 12.36 -11.44 -9.18
C ARG A 70 13.44 -10.64 -8.46
N ASN A 71 14.37 -10.03 -9.20
CA ASN A 71 15.50 -9.32 -8.61
C ASN A 71 15.02 -8.06 -7.89
N GLU A 72 14.14 -7.30 -8.52
CA GLU A 72 13.55 -6.07 -7.99
C GLU A 72 12.66 -6.37 -6.77
N ILE A 73 11.90 -7.46 -6.81
CA ILE A 73 11.09 -7.93 -5.68
C ILE A 73 11.98 -8.36 -4.51
N ASN A 74 13.03 -9.15 -4.76
CA ASN A 74 13.95 -9.57 -3.71
C ASN A 74 14.64 -8.36 -3.07
N GLN A 75 15.03 -7.38 -3.88
CA GLN A 75 15.66 -6.17 -3.41
C GLN A 75 14.70 -5.30 -2.58
N SER A 76 13.43 -5.16 -3.00
CA SER A 76 12.42 -4.45 -2.21
C SER A 76 12.11 -5.15 -0.88
N HIS A 77 12.16 -6.49 -0.82
CA HIS A 77 12.06 -7.23 0.44
C HIS A 77 13.22 -6.92 1.39
N VAL A 78 14.45 -6.86 0.89
CA VAL A 78 15.63 -6.52 1.71
C VAL A 78 15.49 -5.13 2.31
N THR A 79 15.15 -4.12 1.52
CA THR A 79 14.99 -2.75 2.04
C THR A 79 13.77 -2.61 2.94
N THR A 80 12.69 -3.36 2.70
CA THR A 80 11.54 -3.43 3.61
C THR A 80 11.95 -3.99 4.98
N SER A 81 12.73 -5.08 5.01
CA SER A 81 13.22 -5.67 6.26
C SER A 81 14.10 -4.69 7.02
N GLN A 82 15.06 -4.06 6.33
CA GLN A 82 15.97 -3.08 6.96
C GLN A 82 15.24 -1.87 7.52
N PHE A 83 14.26 -1.34 6.78
CA PHE A 83 13.42 -0.24 7.28
C PHE A 83 12.62 -0.68 8.51
N THR A 84 11.99 -1.85 8.45
CA THR A 84 11.21 -2.40 9.57
C THR A 84 12.08 -2.61 10.81
N GLU A 85 13.29 -3.14 10.65
CA GLU A 85 14.27 -3.29 11.73
C GLU A 85 14.63 -1.94 12.34
N SER A 86 14.90 -0.90 11.54
CA SER A 86 15.17 0.45 12.07
C SER A 86 13.98 1.04 12.84
N ILE A 87 12.73 0.73 12.46
CA ILE A 87 11.53 1.12 13.23
C ILE A 87 11.48 0.37 14.56
N VAL A 88 11.60 -0.96 14.52
CA VAL A 88 11.51 -1.84 15.71
C VAL A 88 12.61 -1.51 16.72
N ASN A 89 13.83 -1.30 16.23
CA ASN A 89 15.01 -0.97 17.05
C ASN A 89 15.07 0.52 17.42
N ARG A 90 14.10 1.33 16.97
CA ARG A 90 14.03 2.79 17.24
C ARG A 90 15.31 3.53 16.81
N GLU A 91 15.90 3.14 15.70
CA GLU A 91 17.09 3.76 15.12
C GLU A 91 16.72 5.06 14.39
N ILE A 92 16.31 6.09 15.14
CA ILE A 92 15.73 7.34 14.63
C ILE A 92 16.55 7.95 13.47
N HIS A 93 17.88 7.89 13.55
CA HIS A 93 18.77 8.42 12.50
C HIS A 93 18.78 7.58 11.21
N ASN A 94 18.44 6.29 11.28
CA ASN A 94 18.41 5.38 10.15
C ASN A 94 17.03 5.28 9.49
N ILE A 95 15.95 5.65 10.18
CA ILE A 95 14.59 5.51 9.63
C ILE A 95 14.44 6.29 8.32
N LYS A 96 14.84 7.56 8.28
CA LYS A 96 14.73 8.40 7.08
C LYS A 96 15.56 7.88 5.88
N PRO A 97 16.87 7.59 6.01
CA PRO A 97 17.63 7.04 4.88
C PRO A 97 17.12 5.66 4.45
N LYS A 98 16.74 4.78 5.39
CA LYS A 98 16.18 3.45 5.05
C LYS A 98 14.84 3.55 4.34
N PHE A 99 14.00 4.51 4.73
CA PHE A 99 12.76 4.77 4.02
C PHE A 99 13.00 5.26 2.59
N ARG A 100 14.01 6.11 2.37
CA ARG A 100 14.39 6.54 1.01
C ARG A 100 14.85 5.36 0.15
N ASP A 101 15.66 4.47 0.71
CA ASP A 101 16.11 3.25 0.01
C ASP A 101 14.91 2.35 -0.34
N LEU A 102 13.98 2.18 0.59
CA LEU A 102 12.72 1.46 0.39
C LEU A 102 11.88 2.06 -0.75
N CYS A 103 11.67 3.37 -0.76
CA CYS A 103 10.92 4.05 -1.83
C CYS A 103 11.59 3.85 -3.20
N LYS A 104 12.92 3.93 -3.26
CA LYS A 104 13.67 3.74 -4.49
C LYS A 104 13.50 2.32 -5.03
N ASP A 105 13.68 1.31 -4.20
CA ASP A 105 13.62 -0.09 -4.62
C ASP A 105 12.19 -0.52 -4.98
N LEU A 106 11.19 -0.04 -4.26
CA LEU A 106 9.79 -0.25 -4.62
C LEU A 106 9.42 0.45 -5.93
N SER A 107 9.96 1.65 -6.21
CA SER A 107 9.74 2.33 -7.50
C SER A 107 10.34 1.54 -8.67
N ILE A 108 11.49 0.90 -8.46
CA ILE A 108 12.11 0.01 -9.46
C ILE A 108 11.25 -1.24 -9.67
N MET A 109 10.78 -1.86 -8.58
CA MET A 109 9.87 -3.01 -8.64
C MET A 109 8.58 -2.69 -9.41
N ILE A 110 7.95 -1.55 -9.13
CA ILE A 110 6.73 -1.10 -9.83
C ILE A 110 7.01 -0.91 -11.33
N LYS A 111 8.11 -0.25 -11.69
CA LYS A 111 8.52 -0.05 -13.10
C LYS A 111 8.73 -1.38 -13.84
N CYS A 112 9.13 -2.44 -13.13
CA CYS A 112 9.22 -3.77 -13.72
C CYS A 112 7.85 -4.44 -13.86
N MET A 113 7.00 -4.38 -12.81
CA MET A 113 5.73 -5.10 -12.76
C MET A 113 4.65 -4.46 -13.64
N GLU A 114 4.59 -3.13 -13.71
CA GLU A 114 3.59 -2.39 -14.48
C GLU A 114 3.43 -2.93 -15.92
N PRO A 115 4.49 -3.02 -16.77
CA PRO A 115 4.33 -3.52 -18.13
C PRO A 115 3.91 -4.99 -18.19
N VAL A 116 4.18 -5.81 -17.16
CA VAL A 116 3.72 -7.20 -17.12
C VAL A 116 2.21 -7.24 -16.96
N ILE A 117 1.70 -6.50 -15.99
CA ILE A 117 0.27 -6.43 -15.71
C ILE A 117 -0.47 -5.71 -16.83
N ARG A 118 0.06 -4.60 -17.36
CA ARG A 118 -0.59 -3.84 -18.45
C ARG A 118 -0.73 -4.68 -19.72
N ASN A 119 0.29 -5.45 -20.08
CA ASN A 119 0.22 -6.32 -21.25
C ASN A 119 -0.67 -7.55 -21.02
N GLY A 120 -0.82 -8.01 -19.77
CA GLY A 120 -1.63 -9.18 -19.44
C GLY A 120 -3.11 -8.89 -19.21
N CYS A 121 -3.38 -7.82 -18.49
CA CYS A 121 -4.69 -7.48 -17.93
C CYS A 121 -5.28 -6.17 -18.49
N GLY A 122 -4.48 -5.38 -19.22
CA GLY A 122 -4.89 -4.08 -19.74
C GLY A 122 -4.74 -2.93 -18.74
N ASP A 123 -5.25 -1.76 -19.12
CA ASP A 123 -5.01 -0.51 -18.39
C ASP A 123 -5.77 -0.46 -17.05
N LYS A 124 -7.06 -0.83 -17.03
CA LYS A 124 -7.90 -0.72 -15.81
C LYS A 124 -7.32 -1.50 -14.61
N PRO A 125 -6.93 -2.78 -14.73
CA PRO A 125 -6.30 -3.51 -13.63
C PRO A 125 -4.95 -2.91 -13.20
N THR A 126 -4.18 -2.43 -14.17
CA THR A 126 -2.87 -1.80 -13.92
C THR A 126 -3.02 -0.50 -13.14
N ASP A 127 -3.90 0.39 -13.59
CA ASP A 127 -4.12 1.68 -12.97
C ASP A 127 -4.70 1.53 -11.56
N MET A 128 -5.57 0.54 -11.35
CA MET A 128 -6.08 0.20 -10.01
C MET A 128 -4.99 -0.33 -9.07
N MET A 129 -4.12 -1.21 -9.56
CA MET A 129 -2.95 -1.70 -8.80
C MET A 129 -2.02 -0.53 -8.41
N LEU A 130 -1.67 0.33 -9.37
CA LEU A 130 -0.83 1.50 -9.12
C LEU A 130 -1.47 2.47 -8.14
N LYS A 131 -2.79 2.69 -8.25
CA LYS A 131 -3.54 3.55 -7.32
C LYS A 131 -3.54 2.99 -5.91
N PHE A 132 -3.78 1.70 -5.75
CA PHE A 132 -3.70 1.03 -4.45
C PHE A 132 -2.31 1.19 -3.82
N ILE A 133 -1.25 0.89 -4.58
CA ILE A 133 0.15 1.04 -4.10
C ILE A 133 0.43 2.50 -3.69
N SER A 134 0.03 3.47 -4.50
CA SER A 134 0.21 4.90 -4.18
C SER A 134 -0.52 5.31 -2.89
N LEU A 135 -1.73 4.81 -2.66
CA LEU A 135 -2.49 5.10 -1.44
C LEU A 135 -1.86 4.46 -0.20
N GLU A 136 -1.31 3.26 -0.32
CA GLU A 136 -0.55 2.63 0.77
C GLU A 136 0.69 3.45 1.12
N PHE A 137 1.47 3.90 0.13
CA PHE A 137 2.61 4.79 0.39
C PHE A 137 2.22 6.09 1.09
N ALA A 138 1.20 6.78 0.59
CA ALA A 138 0.71 8.02 1.21
C ALA A 138 0.26 7.80 2.66
N SER A 139 -0.36 6.65 2.93
CA SER A 139 -0.75 6.25 4.28
C SER A 139 0.48 6.06 5.20
N PHE A 140 1.55 5.46 4.68
CA PHE A 140 2.84 5.33 5.38
C PHE A 140 3.51 6.68 5.63
N GLU A 141 3.56 7.57 4.65
CA GLU A 141 4.13 8.91 4.81
C GLU A 141 3.44 9.67 5.94
N GLN A 142 2.10 9.56 5.99
CA GLN A 142 1.32 10.21 7.01
C GLN A 142 1.55 9.62 8.40
N LEU A 143 1.63 8.29 8.52
CA LEU A 143 1.98 7.62 9.76
C LEU A 143 3.37 8.08 10.27
N TYR A 144 4.32 8.27 9.36
CA TYR A 144 5.66 8.77 9.70
C TYR A 144 5.66 10.24 10.14
N SER A 145 4.89 11.10 9.47
CA SER A 145 4.75 12.51 9.87
C SER A 145 4.19 12.67 11.30
N GLN A 146 3.32 11.75 11.71
CA GLN A 146 2.74 11.72 13.06
C GLN A 146 3.73 11.28 14.14
N LEU A 147 4.85 10.62 13.76
CA LEU A 147 5.93 10.23 14.67
C LEU A 147 6.94 11.36 14.95
N GLY A 148 6.65 12.59 14.51
CA GLY A 148 7.46 13.79 14.80
C GLY A 148 8.55 14.09 13.76
N PHE A 149 8.52 13.43 12.60
CA PHE A 149 9.37 13.76 11.47
C PHE A 149 8.63 14.73 10.54
N SER A 150 8.95 16.02 10.66
CA SER A 150 8.25 17.12 9.98
C SER A 150 8.80 17.46 8.58
N GLU A 151 9.84 16.77 8.13
CA GLU A 151 10.39 16.99 6.79
C GLU A 151 9.66 16.13 5.75
N PRO A 152 9.20 16.74 4.64
CA PRO A 152 8.53 15.99 3.57
C PRO A 152 9.47 14.91 3.02
N LEU A 153 8.89 13.76 2.73
CA LEU A 153 9.59 12.68 2.08
C LEU A 153 9.98 13.09 0.66
N PRO A 154 11.15 12.64 0.16
CA PRO A 154 11.56 12.96 -1.20
C PRO A 154 10.55 12.36 -2.18
N SER A 155 10.00 13.20 -3.04
CA SER A 155 9.07 12.80 -4.10
C SER A 155 9.72 11.78 -5.06
N PRO A 156 8.94 10.83 -5.60
CA PRO A 156 9.42 9.79 -6.54
C PRO A 156 10.17 10.32 -7.77
#